data_AF-A0A352V668-F1
#
_entry.id   AF-A0A352V668-F1
#
_cell.length_a   1.000
_cell.length_b   1.000
_cell.length_c   1.000
_cell.angle_alpha   90.00
_cell.angle_beta   90.00
_cell.angle_gamma   90.00
#
_symmetry.space_group_name_H-M   'P 1'
#
loop_
_entity.id
_entity.type
_entity.pdbx_description
1 polymer ?
#
loop_
_entity_poly.entity_id
_entity_poly.type
_entity_poly.pdbx_seq_one_letter_code
_entity_poly.pdbx_strand_id
1 'polypeptide(L)'
;MKTYDELFKKQIKEFFQKFATVITDYEIVKLPKKADILIIEMHEKLNQKLDIFKYFDTFNIIEFKSAADHFKVGEDDLKISFYINGVLLQEQDANEKNTTFTVVSSAKPVALLKKFKNNIQKIVPGLYKIENIALIPVHIIVINELEGDFTEEYTLLKEFSNGLDLEKFMRQFLLKYDTIKDKDTFDVLLSLYGMDVIKIMKELGMYANLIERNIDQVITELGLKDKYMQEGIEKGIEQGIEKGDIGGQKKIFIKQLNRKFGLSPEEVKIIEACENEVILEIASFKLLDGFAKIDVLNTFFTAGKIQ
;
A
#
# COMPACT_ATOMS: atom_id res chain seq x y z
N MET A 1 -11.54 -7.49 10.31
CA MET A 1 -10.69 -6.59 9.50
C MET A 1 -11.47 -5.31 9.27
N LYS A 2 -10.98 -4.14 9.72
CA LYS A 2 -11.64 -2.86 9.45
C LYS A 2 -11.40 -2.48 7.98
N THR A 3 -12.40 -1.95 7.29
CA THR A 3 -12.26 -1.47 5.91
C THR A 3 -11.45 -0.17 5.88
N TYR A 4 -10.86 0.16 4.72
CA TYR A 4 -10.10 1.41 4.52
C TYR A 4 -10.87 2.63 5.02
N ASP A 5 -12.16 2.70 4.71
CA ASP A 5 -13.00 3.86 5.01
C ASP A 5 -13.24 4.02 6.51
N GLU A 6 -13.41 2.93 7.25
CA GLU A 6 -13.57 2.96 8.71
C GLU A 6 -12.30 3.42 9.42
N LEU A 7 -11.14 2.98 8.95
CA LEU A 7 -9.85 3.42 9.49
C LEU A 7 -9.58 4.89 9.16
N PHE A 8 -9.86 5.31 7.93
CA PHE A 8 -9.75 6.70 7.51
C PHE A 8 -10.65 7.61 8.36
N LYS A 9 -11.94 7.28 8.49
CA LYS A 9 -12.88 8.03 9.33
C LYS A 9 -12.42 8.12 10.78
N LYS A 10 -11.94 7.00 11.34
CA LYS A 10 -11.43 6.97 12.72
C LYS A 10 -10.25 7.94 12.87
N GLN A 11 -9.27 7.89 11.98
CA GLN A 11 -8.08 8.72 12.08
C GLN A 11 -8.36 10.21 11.87
N ILE A 12 -9.11 10.56 10.82
CA ILE A 12 -9.50 11.96 10.58
C ILE A 12 -10.27 12.49 11.79
N LYS A 13 -11.18 11.70 12.36
CA LYS A 13 -11.86 12.06 13.61
C LYS A 13 -10.91 12.24 14.77
N GLU A 14 -10.01 11.29 15.02
CA GLU A 14 -9.02 11.37 16.11
C GLU A 14 -8.13 12.61 16.02
N PHE A 15 -7.79 13.00 14.79
CA PHE A 15 -7.01 14.19 14.50
C PHE A 15 -7.78 15.49 14.74
N PHE A 16 -8.92 15.67 14.07
CA PHE A 16 -9.67 16.94 14.10
C PHE A 16 -10.47 17.15 15.39
N GLN A 17 -10.93 16.09 16.07
CA GLN A 17 -11.73 16.23 17.30
C GLN A 17 -10.99 16.92 18.45
N LYS A 18 -9.66 17.09 18.32
CA LYS A 18 -8.83 17.85 19.26
C LYS A 18 -9.15 19.36 19.25
N PHE A 19 -9.72 19.87 18.16
CA PHE A 19 -9.98 21.31 17.97
C PHE A 19 -11.23 21.63 17.11
N ALA A 20 -12.00 20.63 16.71
CA ALA A 20 -13.22 20.76 15.91
C ALA A 20 -14.28 19.74 16.34
N THR A 21 -15.54 19.96 15.99
CA THR A 21 -16.57 18.91 16.09
C THR A 21 -16.47 18.02 14.85
N VAL A 22 -16.47 16.69 15.02
CA VAL A 22 -16.40 15.74 13.89
C VAL A 22 -17.58 14.78 13.92
N ILE A 23 -18.33 14.74 12.82
CA ILE A 23 -19.48 13.87 12.60
C ILE A 23 -19.11 12.81 11.56
N THR A 24 -19.17 11.53 11.94
CA THR A 24 -18.83 10.37 11.09
C THR A 24 -20.05 9.61 10.55
N ASP A 25 -21.21 9.85 11.16
CA ASP A 25 -22.45 9.12 10.95
C ASP A 25 -23.56 10.11 10.60
N TYR A 26 -23.47 10.71 9.41
CA TYR A 26 -24.39 11.76 8.99
C TYR A 26 -25.62 11.21 8.27
N GLU A 27 -26.82 11.60 8.70
CA GLU A 27 -28.09 11.20 8.10
C GLU A 27 -28.67 12.32 7.23
N ILE A 28 -28.43 12.27 5.91
CA ILE A 28 -28.86 13.34 4.98
C ILE A 28 -30.40 13.44 4.85
N VAL A 29 -31.11 12.37 5.15
CA VAL A 29 -32.59 12.32 5.16
C VAL A 29 -32.99 11.39 6.30
N LYS A 30 -34.23 11.51 6.82
CA LYS A 30 -34.87 10.55 7.75
C LYS A 30 -35.10 9.13 7.15
N LEU A 31 -34.26 8.70 6.22
CA LEU A 31 -34.22 7.36 5.62
C LEU A 31 -32.98 6.62 6.15
N PRO A 32 -33.00 5.29 6.29
CA PRO A 32 -32.01 4.55 7.06
C PRO A 32 -30.58 4.48 6.47
N LYS A 33 -30.28 5.18 5.37
CA LYS A 33 -28.95 5.16 4.75
C LYS A 33 -28.12 6.35 5.23
N LYS A 34 -27.21 6.08 6.17
CA LYS A 34 -26.13 7.00 6.56
C LYS A 34 -25.24 7.33 5.36
N ALA A 35 -24.84 8.58 5.24
CA ALA A 35 -23.91 9.03 4.22
C ALA A 35 -22.48 8.62 4.57
N ASP A 36 -21.70 8.28 3.55
CA ASP A 36 -20.31 7.88 3.71
C ASP A 36 -19.37 9.10 3.70
N ILE A 37 -19.66 10.05 4.59
CA ILE A 37 -18.95 11.34 4.68
C ILE A 37 -18.55 11.63 6.12
N LEU A 38 -17.54 12.48 6.25
CA LEU A 38 -17.18 13.17 7.48
C LEU A 38 -17.61 14.63 7.37
N ILE A 39 -18.12 15.19 8.46
CA ILE A 39 -18.30 16.64 8.58
C ILE A 39 -17.42 17.11 9.72
N ILE A 40 -16.55 18.08 9.43
CA ILE A 40 -15.69 18.75 10.40
C ILE A 40 -16.19 20.18 10.54
N GLU A 41 -16.76 20.47 11.71
CA GLU A 41 -17.19 21.80 12.10
C GLU A 41 -16.06 22.48 12.90
N MET A 42 -15.41 23.45 12.28
CA MET A 42 -14.28 24.19 12.84
C MET A 42 -14.78 25.36 13.69
N HIS A 43 -14.34 25.41 14.96
CA HIS A 43 -14.63 26.52 15.88
C HIS A 43 -13.70 27.72 15.69
N GLU A 44 -12.50 27.46 15.15
CA GLU A 44 -11.49 28.46 14.85
C GLU A 44 -10.81 28.12 13.51
N LYS A 45 -10.24 29.14 12.84
CA LYS A 45 -9.49 28.89 11.61
C LYS A 45 -8.29 28.00 11.87
N LEU A 46 -8.07 27.06 10.96
CA LEU A 46 -6.93 26.15 11.01
C LEU A 46 -5.61 26.92 11.14
N ASN A 47 -4.80 26.49 12.11
CA ASN A 47 -3.49 27.04 12.36
C ASN A 47 -2.56 26.75 11.16
N GLN A 48 -1.53 27.58 10.94
CA GLN A 48 -0.65 27.56 9.75
C GLN A 48 0.14 26.25 9.51
N LYS A 49 -0.08 25.19 10.29
CA LYS A 49 0.66 23.91 10.21
C LYS A 49 0.01 22.87 9.29
N LEU A 50 -1.22 23.09 8.84
CA LEU A 50 -1.99 22.15 8.01
C LEU A 50 -2.25 22.78 6.64
N ASP A 51 -1.24 22.74 5.78
CA ASP A 51 -1.26 23.44 4.50
C ASP A 51 -2.22 22.78 3.50
N ILE A 52 -2.43 21.45 3.55
CA ILE A 52 -3.37 20.78 2.65
C ILE A 52 -4.82 21.08 3.01
N PHE A 53 -5.11 21.38 4.28
CA PHE A 53 -6.45 21.73 4.76
C PHE A 53 -6.67 23.22 5.02
N LYS A 54 -5.73 24.09 4.63
CA LYS A 54 -5.78 25.54 4.91
C LYS A 54 -7.02 26.25 4.34
N TYR A 55 -7.65 25.68 3.31
CA TYR A 55 -8.88 26.22 2.72
C TYR A 55 -10.15 25.86 3.50
N PHE A 56 -10.06 25.04 4.54
CA PHE A 56 -11.21 24.68 5.36
C PHE A 56 -11.82 25.93 6.00
N ASP A 57 -13.15 25.90 6.09
CA ASP A 57 -13.98 26.95 6.66
C ASP A 57 -14.75 26.39 7.86
N THR A 58 -15.90 26.95 8.24
CA THR A 58 -16.70 26.46 9.37
C THR A 58 -17.14 25.02 9.15
N PHE A 59 -17.78 24.66 8.03
CA PHE A 59 -18.28 23.31 7.77
C PHE A 59 -17.48 22.64 6.64
N ASN A 60 -16.82 21.52 6.92
CA ASN A 60 -15.96 20.85 5.94
C ASN A 60 -16.39 19.42 5.75
N ILE A 61 -16.90 19.12 4.55
CA ILE A 61 -17.38 17.80 4.18
C ILE A 61 -16.23 17.05 3.52
N ILE A 62 -15.96 15.82 3.97
CA ILE A 62 -14.96 14.95 3.38
C ILE A 62 -15.61 13.63 2.96
N GLU A 63 -15.47 13.27 1.68
CA GLU A 63 -15.72 11.93 1.17
C GLU A 63 -14.38 11.26 0.86
N PHE A 64 -14.23 10.00 1.24
CA PHE A 64 -13.01 9.23 1.00
C PHE A 64 -13.21 8.19 -0.10
N LYS A 65 -12.21 8.04 -0.96
CA LYS A 65 -12.14 7.02 -2.02
C LYS A 65 -10.83 6.26 -1.93
N SER A 66 -10.92 5.07 -1.34
CA SER A 66 -9.78 4.19 -1.09
C SER A 66 -9.22 3.57 -2.38
N ALA A 67 -8.08 2.88 -2.26
CA ALA A 67 -7.56 2.04 -3.33
C ALA A 67 -8.48 0.85 -3.67
N ALA A 68 -9.40 0.48 -2.78
CA ALA A 68 -10.39 -0.58 -3.02
C ALA A 68 -11.70 -0.04 -3.61
N ASP A 69 -12.11 1.19 -3.25
CA ASP A 69 -13.28 1.87 -3.81
C ASP A 69 -12.87 3.18 -4.51
N HIS A 70 -12.54 3.05 -5.79
CA HIS A 70 -12.16 4.17 -6.63
C HIS A 70 -13.35 5.08 -6.95
N PHE A 71 -13.08 6.37 -7.19
CA PHE A 71 -14.10 7.34 -7.60
C PHE A 71 -14.75 6.96 -8.94
N LYS A 72 -16.08 6.86 -8.97
CA LYS A 72 -16.91 6.49 -10.13
C LYS A 72 -17.65 7.71 -10.68
N VAL A 73 -17.19 8.22 -11.82
CA VAL A 73 -17.89 9.28 -12.57
C VAL A 73 -19.25 8.78 -13.04
N GLY A 74 -20.29 9.58 -12.85
CA GLY A 74 -21.69 9.24 -13.09
C GLY A 74 -22.43 8.79 -11.83
N GLU A 75 -21.72 8.39 -10.77
CA GLU A 75 -22.29 8.01 -9.49
C GLU A 75 -21.85 8.99 -8.39
N ASP A 76 -20.55 9.09 -8.16
CA ASP A 76 -20.01 9.85 -7.03
C ASP A 76 -20.10 11.36 -7.26
N ASP A 77 -19.93 11.85 -8.49
CA ASP A 77 -20.11 13.26 -8.81
C ASP A 77 -21.57 13.74 -8.66
N LEU A 78 -22.55 12.83 -8.78
CA LEU A 78 -23.95 13.12 -8.43
C LEU A 78 -24.14 13.16 -6.90
N LYS A 79 -23.48 12.28 -6.15
CA LYS A 79 -23.54 12.26 -4.68
C LYS A 79 -23.00 13.53 -4.06
N ILE A 80 -21.94 14.13 -4.62
CA ILE A 80 -21.37 15.40 -4.15
C ILE A 80 -22.48 16.45 -3.95
N SER A 81 -23.31 16.68 -4.97
CA SER A 81 -24.39 17.67 -4.87
C SER A 81 -25.43 17.28 -3.81
N PHE A 82 -25.75 15.99 -3.70
CA PHE A 82 -26.67 15.50 -2.68
C PHE A 82 -26.12 15.72 -1.26
N TYR A 83 -24.83 15.47 -1.04
CA TYR A 83 -24.16 15.65 0.24
C TYR A 83 -24.08 17.12 0.65
N ILE A 84 -23.68 17.99 -0.27
CA ILE A 84 -23.64 19.44 -0.04
C ILE A 84 -25.03 19.95 0.35
N ASN A 85 -26.05 19.67 -0.46
CA ASN A 85 -27.42 20.12 -0.15
C ASN A 85 -27.93 19.54 1.17
N GLY A 86 -27.59 18.29 1.49
CA GLY A 86 -27.92 17.66 2.75
C GLY A 86 -27.37 18.39 3.97
N VAL A 87 -26.13 18.86 3.90
CA VAL A 87 -25.51 19.64 4.98
C VAL A 87 -26.12 21.03 5.07
N LEU A 88 -26.25 21.73 3.95
CA LEU A 88 -26.81 23.09 3.91
C LEU A 88 -28.27 23.18 4.37
N LEU A 89 -29.05 22.09 4.26
CA LEU A 89 -30.45 22.05 4.68
C LEU A 89 -30.64 21.70 6.15
N GLN A 90 -29.73 20.92 6.75
CA GLN A 90 -29.91 20.42 8.12
C GLN A 90 -29.08 21.18 9.15
N GLU A 91 -27.88 21.63 8.79
CA GLU A 91 -27.01 22.39 9.67
C GLU A 91 -27.40 23.86 9.62
N GLN A 92 -27.95 24.37 10.72
CA GLN A 92 -28.58 25.70 10.79
C GLN A 92 -27.66 26.85 10.34
N ASP A 93 -26.37 26.76 10.66
CA ASP A 93 -25.39 27.81 10.38
C ASP A 93 -24.59 27.56 9.09
N ALA A 94 -24.81 26.43 8.41
CA ALA A 94 -24.13 26.09 7.16
C ALA A 94 -24.72 26.85 5.97
N ASN A 95 -23.85 27.43 5.14
CA ASN A 95 -24.20 28.13 3.90
C ASN A 95 -23.05 28.01 2.88
N GLU A 96 -23.30 28.46 1.64
CA GLU A 96 -22.34 28.36 0.53
C GLU A 96 -21.01 29.08 0.79
N LYS A 97 -20.96 30.05 1.71
CA LYS A 97 -19.77 30.86 1.99
C LYS A 97 -18.88 30.27 3.09
N ASN A 98 -19.41 29.38 3.93
CA ASN A 98 -18.69 28.78 5.05
C ASN A 98 -18.67 27.24 4.99
N THR A 99 -19.07 26.65 3.86
CA THR A 99 -19.06 25.21 3.63
C THR A 99 -18.05 24.85 2.55
N THR A 100 -17.21 23.86 2.82
CA THR A 100 -16.28 23.28 1.85
C THR A 100 -16.60 21.81 1.62
N PHE A 101 -16.29 21.30 0.42
CA PHE A 101 -16.39 19.88 0.10
C PHE A 101 -15.05 19.38 -0.44
N THR A 102 -14.58 18.25 0.09
CA THR A 102 -13.32 17.61 -0.27
C THR A 102 -13.54 16.14 -0.60
N VAL A 103 -13.07 15.70 -1.77
CA VAL A 103 -12.85 14.28 -2.02
C VAL A 103 -11.39 13.98 -1.73
N VAL A 104 -11.13 13.10 -0.77
CA VAL A 104 -9.80 12.53 -0.55
C VAL A 104 -9.73 11.20 -1.27
N SER A 105 -8.77 11.03 -2.18
CA SER A 105 -8.66 9.82 -2.97
C SER A 105 -7.24 9.26 -2.99
N SER A 106 -7.14 7.96 -2.75
CA SER A 106 -5.89 7.20 -2.88
C SER A 106 -5.36 7.21 -4.31
N ALA A 107 -6.23 7.29 -5.31
CA ALA A 107 -5.86 7.25 -6.73
C ALA A 107 -6.39 8.46 -7.49
N LYS A 108 -5.67 8.91 -8.52
CA LYS A 108 -6.09 10.08 -9.31
C LYS A 108 -7.40 9.78 -10.06
N PRO A 109 -8.50 10.55 -9.84
CA PRO A 109 -9.75 10.35 -10.57
C PRO A 109 -9.67 10.96 -11.98
N VAL A 110 -8.87 10.35 -12.87
CA VAL A 110 -8.54 10.88 -14.21
C VAL A 110 -9.79 11.22 -15.03
N ALA A 111 -10.82 10.36 -14.99
CA ALA A 111 -12.06 10.59 -15.72
C ALA A 111 -12.81 11.85 -15.24
N LEU A 112 -12.86 12.09 -13.92
CA LEU A 112 -13.47 13.29 -13.35
C LEU A 112 -12.68 14.53 -13.76
N LEU A 113 -11.35 14.49 -13.60
CA LEU A 113 -10.49 15.62 -13.96
C LEU A 113 -10.57 15.94 -15.47
N LYS A 114 -10.71 14.92 -16.31
CA LYS A 114 -10.92 15.13 -17.76
C LYS A 114 -12.29 15.75 -18.06
N LYS A 115 -13.35 15.33 -17.36
CA LYS A 115 -14.72 15.86 -17.50
C LYS A 115 -14.76 17.37 -17.19
N PHE A 116 -14.05 17.81 -16.15
CA PHE A 116 -14.03 19.21 -15.70
C PHE A 116 -12.76 19.97 -16.08
N LYS A 117 -12.01 19.53 -17.12
CA LYS A 117 -10.69 20.09 -17.48
C LYS A 117 -10.61 21.62 -17.59
N ASN A 118 -11.70 22.29 -17.97
CA ASN A 118 -11.76 23.75 -18.13
C ASN A 118 -12.11 24.50 -16.83
N ASN A 119 -12.48 23.77 -15.77
CA ASN A 119 -12.92 24.30 -14.49
C ASN A 119 -12.04 23.80 -13.34
N ILE A 120 -10.86 23.25 -13.64
CA ILE A 120 -9.92 22.75 -12.64
C ILE A 120 -8.79 23.74 -12.45
N GLN A 121 -8.51 24.04 -11.20
CA GLN A 121 -7.31 24.73 -10.75
C GLN A 121 -6.45 23.75 -9.95
N LYS A 122 -5.18 23.57 -10.34
CA LYS A 122 -4.19 22.90 -9.49
C LYS A 122 -3.67 23.90 -8.46
N ILE A 123 -3.87 23.62 -7.17
CA ILE A 123 -3.44 24.50 -6.08
C ILE A 123 -1.99 24.20 -5.70
N VAL A 124 -1.72 22.93 -5.37
CA VAL A 124 -0.39 22.36 -5.12
C VAL A 124 -0.35 20.93 -5.67
N PRO A 125 0.81 20.24 -5.76
CA PRO A 125 0.84 18.81 -6.07
C PRO A 125 -0.13 18.02 -5.19
N GLY A 126 -1.01 17.25 -5.85
CA GLY A 126 -2.05 16.47 -5.19
C GLY A 126 -3.27 17.23 -4.67
N LEU A 127 -3.34 18.57 -4.72
CA LEU A 127 -4.55 19.33 -4.39
C LEU A 127 -5.09 20.09 -5.60
N TYR A 128 -6.32 19.75 -5.96
CA TYR A 128 -7.06 20.36 -7.07
C TYR A 128 -8.34 21.00 -6.55
N LYS A 129 -8.77 22.08 -7.17
CA LYS A 129 -10.08 22.71 -6.96
C LYS A 129 -10.86 22.62 -8.26
N ILE A 130 -12.10 22.14 -8.19
CA ILE A 130 -13.03 22.03 -9.31
C ILE A 130 -14.17 23.02 -9.09
N GLU A 131 -14.26 24.00 -9.99
CA GLU A 131 -15.35 24.97 -10.05
C GLU A 131 -16.53 24.40 -10.84
N ASN A 132 -17.74 24.93 -10.60
CA ASN A 132 -18.95 24.61 -11.38
C ASN A 132 -19.33 23.12 -11.46
N ILE A 133 -18.92 22.31 -10.47
CA ILE A 133 -19.35 20.91 -10.32
C ILE A 133 -20.63 20.78 -9.49
N ALA A 134 -20.80 21.65 -8.50
CA ALA A 134 -21.92 21.70 -7.57
C ALA A 134 -22.13 23.17 -7.13
N LEU A 135 -22.98 23.38 -6.13
CA LEU A 135 -23.31 24.70 -5.57
C LEU A 135 -22.08 25.43 -4.99
N ILE A 136 -21.14 24.68 -4.42
CA ILE A 136 -19.85 25.16 -3.95
C ILE A 136 -18.71 24.46 -4.71
N PRO A 137 -17.51 25.04 -4.76
CA PRO A 137 -16.35 24.39 -5.37
C PRO A 137 -15.95 23.13 -4.60
N VAL A 138 -15.46 22.12 -5.32
CA VAL A 138 -15.00 20.85 -4.73
C VAL A 138 -13.49 20.78 -4.78
N HIS A 139 -12.88 20.48 -3.65
CA HIS A 139 -11.46 20.16 -3.58
C HIS A 139 -11.26 18.66 -3.77
N ILE A 140 -10.22 18.27 -4.51
CA ILE A 140 -9.80 16.87 -4.68
C ILE A 140 -8.37 16.77 -4.16
N ILE A 141 -8.18 15.96 -3.13
CA ILE A 141 -6.88 15.56 -2.64
C ILE A 141 -6.55 14.20 -3.24
N VAL A 142 -5.50 14.13 -4.05
CA VAL A 142 -4.94 12.90 -4.61
C VAL A 142 -3.70 12.53 -3.80
N ILE A 143 -3.85 11.58 -2.88
CA ILE A 143 -2.84 11.23 -1.86
C ILE A 143 -1.48 10.90 -2.50
N ASN A 144 -1.50 10.11 -3.57
CA ASN A 144 -0.28 9.68 -4.28
C ASN A 144 0.48 10.83 -4.99
N GLU A 145 -0.16 11.98 -5.18
CA GLU A 145 0.47 13.15 -5.81
C GLU A 145 0.90 14.21 -4.80
N LEU A 146 0.60 13.99 -3.51
CA LEU A 146 1.07 14.87 -2.45
C LEU A 146 2.59 14.77 -2.34
N GLU A 147 3.25 15.91 -2.51
CA GLU A 147 4.67 16.09 -2.30
C GLU A 147 4.90 16.65 -0.88
N GLY A 148 5.87 16.11 -0.17
CA GLY A 148 6.20 16.55 1.19
C GLY A 148 7.03 15.52 1.95
N ASP A 149 7.81 15.99 2.92
CA ASP A 149 8.31 15.14 3.99
C ASP A 149 7.15 14.79 4.93
N PHE A 150 7.31 13.71 5.68
CA PHE A 150 6.35 13.13 6.65
C PHE A 150 6.07 14.06 7.83
N THR A 151 5.51 15.25 7.57
CA THR A 151 4.89 16.08 8.58
C THR A 151 3.62 15.38 9.08
N GLU A 152 3.15 15.76 10.27
CA GLU A 152 1.98 15.15 10.93
C GLU A 152 0.74 15.09 10.01
N GLU A 153 0.53 16.11 9.17
CA GLU A 153 -0.56 16.17 8.18
C GLU A 153 -0.40 15.16 7.04
N TYR A 154 0.80 15.04 6.49
CA TYR A 154 1.05 14.10 5.39
C TYR A 154 0.99 12.66 5.90
N THR A 155 1.41 12.39 7.13
CA THR A 155 1.29 11.05 7.74
C THR A 155 -0.17 10.60 7.81
N LEU A 156 -1.09 11.49 8.19
CA LEU A 156 -2.54 11.22 8.27
C LEU A 156 -3.15 10.73 6.95
N LEU A 157 -2.60 11.17 5.81
CA LEU A 157 -3.12 10.79 4.48
C LEU A 157 -2.30 9.69 3.82
N LYS A 158 -0.97 9.71 3.98
CA LYS A 158 -0.05 8.85 3.21
C LYS A 158 -0.13 7.37 3.56
N GLU A 159 -0.64 7.00 4.73
CA GLU A 159 -0.96 5.59 5.03
C GLU A 159 -2.09 5.03 4.14
N PHE A 160 -2.90 5.89 3.54
CA PHE A 160 -3.93 5.50 2.57
C PHE A 160 -3.50 5.67 1.10
N SER A 161 -2.20 5.88 0.85
CA SER A 161 -1.63 5.84 -0.50
C SER A 161 -1.62 4.42 -1.09
N ASN A 162 -1.12 4.23 -2.30
CA ASN A 162 -0.95 2.90 -2.90
C ASN A 162 0.32 2.79 -3.75
N GLY A 163 0.67 1.54 -4.09
CA GLY A 163 1.81 1.23 -4.97
C GLY A 163 3.14 1.74 -4.41
N LEU A 164 3.94 2.33 -5.29
CA LEU A 164 5.29 2.81 -4.94
C LEU A 164 5.28 3.94 -3.89
N ASP A 165 4.24 4.77 -3.84
CA ASP A 165 4.15 5.86 -2.85
C ASP A 165 3.93 5.28 -1.44
N LEU A 166 3.10 4.25 -1.31
CA LEU A 166 2.87 3.54 -0.05
C LEU A 166 4.13 2.81 0.43
N GLU A 167 4.83 2.10 -0.47
CA GLU A 167 6.07 1.42 -0.10
C GLU A 167 7.13 2.42 0.39
N LYS A 168 7.28 3.53 -0.33
CA LYS A 168 8.18 4.62 0.06
C LYS A 168 7.78 5.20 1.42
N PHE A 169 6.48 5.42 1.65
CA PHE A 169 5.94 5.88 2.92
C PHE A 169 6.31 4.93 4.06
N MET A 170 5.98 3.63 3.93
CA MET A 170 6.26 2.62 4.94
C MET A 170 7.74 2.53 5.28
N ARG A 171 8.63 2.51 4.28
CA ARG A 171 10.09 2.47 4.50
C ARG A 171 10.58 3.66 5.31
N GLN A 172 10.18 4.86 4.92
CA GLN A 172 10.63 6.09 5.58
C GLN A 172 10.04 6.24 6.98
N PHE A 173 8.79 5.82 7.19
CA PHE A 173 8.16 5.74 8.50
C PHE A 173 8.89 4.77 9.43
N LEU A 174 9.12 3.53 8.98
CA LEU A 174 9.80 2.49 9.77
C LEU A 174 11.23 2.88 10.14
N LEU A 175 11.99 3.48 9.22
CA LEU A 175 13.34 3.99 9.51
C LEU A 175 13.36 5.08 10.60
N LYS A 176 12.28 5.84 10.76
CA LYS A 176 12.16 6.91 11.76
C LYS A 176 11.44 6.48 13.04
N TYR A 177 10.84 5.29 13.06
CA TYR A 177 9.93 4.85 14.12
C TYR A 177 10.56 4.92 15.52
N ASP A 178 11.82 4.52 15.68
CA ASP A 178 12.52 4.57 16.99
C ASP A 178 12.64 6.00 17.55
N THR A 179 12.63 7.02 16.67
CA THR A 179 12.70 8.43 17.05
C THR A 179 11.32 9.02 17.33
N ILE A 180 10.34 8.75 16.46
CA ILE A 180 9.01 9.40 16.53
C ILE A 180 8.01 8.66 17.42
N LYS A 181 8.12 7.32 17.50
CA LYS A 181 7.25 6.42 18.29
C LYS A 181 5.75 6.62 18.04
N ASP A 182 5.38 6.91 16.80
CA ASP A 182 3.99 7.10 16.39
C ASP A 182 3.28 5.74 16.28
N LYS A 183 2.63 5.34 17.37
CA LYS A 183 1.93 4.06 17.45
C LYS A 183 0.68 4.03 16.57
N ASP A 184 -0.01 5.15 16.42
CA ASP A 184 -1.29 5.19 15.72
C ASP A 184 -1.11 4.89 14.23
N THR A 185 -0.13 5.53 13.58
CA THR A 185 0.21 5.23 12.19
C THR A 185 0.75 3.81 12.02
N PHE A 186 1.56 3.31 12.96
CA PHE A 186 2.04 1.93 12.89
C PHE A 186 0.89 0.92 12.96
N ASP A 187 -0.07 1.12 13.87
CA ASP A 187 -1.23 0.26 14.04
C ASP A 187 -2.13 0.26 12.80
N VAL A 188 -2.29 1.40 12.11
CA VAL A 188 -3.05 1.43 10.84
C VAL A 188 -2.30 0.76 9.70
N LEU A 189 -1.01 1.07 9.51
CA LEU A 189 -0.19 0.40 8.50
C LEU A 189 -0.21 -1.12 8.65
N LEU A 190 -0.13 -1.59 9.88
CA LEU A 190 -0.17 -3.00 10.20
C LEU A 190 -1.56 -3.62 9.99
N SER A 191 -2.63 -2.88 10.32
CA SER A 191 -4.02 -3.30 10.10
C SER A 191 -4.37 -3.42 8.62
N LEU A 192 -3.84 -2.53 7.77
CA LEU A 192 -4.11 -2.51 6.33
C LEU A 192 -3.12 -3.38 5.53
N TYR A 193 -1.84 -3.37 5.90
CA TYR A 193 -0.72 -3.86 5.09
C TYR A 193 0.26 -4.74 5.86
N GLY A 194 -0.19 -5.45 6.90
CA GLY A 194 0.71 -6.13 7.84
C GLY A 194 1.79 -7.03 7.20
N MET A 195 1.49 -7.72 6.09
CA MET A 195 2.50 -8.51 5.37
C MET A 195 3.59 -7.64 4.73
N ASP A 196 3.22 -6.52 4.12
CA ASP A 196 4.16 -5.59 3.49
C ASP A 196 5.02 -4.89 4.53
N VAL A 197 4.43 -4.47 5.66
CA VAL A 197 5.16 -3.92 6.81
C VAL A 197 6.22 -4.90 7.30
N ILE A 198 5.83 -6.16 7.55
CA ILE A 198 6.72 -7.23 8.01
C ILE A 198 7.86 -7.47 7.01
N LYS A 199 7.55 -7.50 5.71
CA LYS A 199 8.53 -7.68 4.63
C LYS A 199 9.54 -6.53 4.60
N ILE A 200 9.07 -5.28 4.62
CA ILE A 200 9.93 -4.10 4.61
C ILE A 200 10.84 -4.07 5.85
N MET A 201 10.32 -4.43 7.02
CA MET A 201 11.13 -4.53 8.23
C MET A 201 12.27 -5.56 8.09
N LYS A 202 12.08 -6.66 7.32
CA LYS A 202 13.14 -7.66 7.04
C LYS A 202 14.24 -7.03 6.23
N GLU A 203 13.85 -6.36 5.16
CA GLU A 203 14.77 -5.73 4.22
C GLU A 203 15.56 -4.58 4.88
N LEU A 204 14.94 -3.86 5.81
CA LEU A 204 15.61 -2.80 6.59
C LEU A 204 16.50 -3.34 7.73
N GLY A 205 16.59 -4.65 7.92
CA GLY A 205 17.40 -5.25 8.99
C GLY A 205 16.89 -4.97 10.41
N MET A 206 15.65 -4.49 10.55
CA MET A 206 15.04 -4.16 11.85
C MET A 206 14.69 -5.39 12.69
N TYR A 207 14.89 -6.60 12.14
CA TYR A 207 14.61 -7.88 12.80
C TYR A 207 15.45 -8.10 14.05
N ALA A 208 16.70 -7.61 14.09
CA ALA A 208 17.57 -7.82 15.26
C ALA A 208 17.03 -7.17 16.56
N ASN A 209 16.17 -6.15 16.46
CA ASN A 209 15.60 -5.44 17.61
C ASN A 209 14.14 -5.86 17.93
N LEU A 210 13.45 -6.53 17.01
CA LEU A 210 12.04 -6.92 17.13
C LEU A 210 11.80 -8.43 17.35
N ILE A 211 12.78 -9.28 17.01
CA ILE A 211 12.68 -10.75 17.11
C ILE A 211 12.30 -11.22 18.52
N GLU A 212 12.59 -10.47 19.58
CA GLU A 212 12.35 -10.95 20.94
C GLU A 212 11.10 -10.40 21.63
N ARG A 213 10.42 -9.37 21.12
CA ARG A 213 9.43 -8.68 21.97
C ARG A 213 7.97 -8.70 21.60
N ASN A 214 7.51 -8.73 20.35
CA ASN A 214 6.05 -8.69 20.15
C ASN A 214 5.49 -9.07 18.77
N ILE A 215 6.27 -9.49 17.76
CA ILE A 215 5.68 -9.81 16.44
C ILE A 215 4.65 -10.93 16.52
N ASP A 216 4.93 -12.00 17.27
CA ASP A 216 3.97 -13.11 17.42
C ASP A 216 2.72 -12.70 18.22
N GLN A 217 2.85 -11.83 19.23
CA GLN A 217 1.70 -11.24 19.93
C GLN A 217 0.88 -10.36 18.99
N VAL A 218 1.55 -9.52 18.19
CA VAL A 218 0.92 -8.62 17.22
C VAL A 218 0.19 -9.40 16.12
N ILE A 219 0.82 -10.44 15.56
CA ILE A 219 0.21 -11.34 14.56
C ILE A 219 -1.00 -12.08 15.17
N THR A 220 -0.91 -12.47 16.46
CA THR A 220 -1.97 -13.17 17.18
C THR A 220 -3.15 -12.24 17.53
N GLU A 221 -2.88 -11.05 18.05
CA GLU A 221 -3.90 -10.04 18.41
C GLU A 221 -4.65 -9.53 17.18
N LEU A 222 -4.00 -9.48 16.01
CA LEU A 222 -4.62 -9.06 14.76
C LEU A 222 -5.31 -10.20 13.98
N GLY A 223 -5.27 -11.43 14.48
CA GLY A 223 -5.88 -12.60 13.81
C GLY A 223 -5.22 -12.95 12.47
N LEU A 224 -3.99 -12.51 12.23
CA LEU A 224 -3.24 -12.73 10.98
C LEU A 224 -2.47 -14.05 10.97
N LYS A 225 -2.57 -14.83 12.05
CA LYS A 225 -1.86 -16.11 12.25
C LYS A 225 -2.11 -17.10 11.12
N ASP A 226 -3.35 -17.23 10.66
CA ASP A 226 -3.71 -18.17 9.60
C ASP A 226 -3.16 -17.73 8.24
N LYS A 227 -3.18 -16.44 7.94
CA LYS A 227 -2.62 -15.88 6.70
C LYS A 227 -1.09 -16.01 6.68
N TYR A 228 -0.43 -15.73 7.79
CA TYR A 228 1.02 -15.91 7.92
C TYR A 228 1.43 -17.39 7.85
N MET A 229 0.64 -18.28 8.46
CA MET A 229 0.86 -19.72 8.38
C MET A 229 0.62 -20.25 6.97
N GLN A 230 -0.41 -19.78 6.27
CA GLN A 230 -0.66 -20.12 4.86
C GLN A 230 0.47 -19.64 3.96
N GLU A 231 0.90 -18.38 4.05
CA GLU A 231 2.02 -17.89 3.24
C GLU A 231 3.34 -18.59 3.58
N GLY A 232 3.55 -18.96 4.86
CA GLY A 232 4.68 -19.78 5.28
C GLY A 232 4.63 -21.20 4.70
N ILE A 233 3.44 -21.80 4.65
CA ILE A 233 3.20 -23.10 4.01
C ILE A 233 3.39 -22.99 2.50
N GLU A 234 2.84 -21.98 1.84
CA GLU A 234 2.97 -21.76 0.40
C GLU A 234 4.43 -21.56 0.00
N LYS A 235 5.17 -20.69 0.71
CA LYS A 235 6.61 -20.53 0.47
C LYS A 235 7.40 -21.80 0.77
N GLY A 236 7.03 -22.55 1.80
CA GLY A 236 7.63 -23.84 2.12
C GLY A 236 7.37 -24.89 1.04
N ILE A 237 6.16 -24.90 0.47
CA ILE A 237 5.77 -25.77 -0.66
C ILE A 237 6.50 -25.35 -1.92
N GLU A 238 6.52 -24.07 -2.26
CA GLU A 238 7.21 -23.53 -3.44
C GLU A 238 8.71 -23.86 -3.39
N GLN A 239 9.37 -23.57 -2.27
CA GLN A 239 10.79 -23.94 -2.05
C GLN A 239 10.99 -25.46 -2.05
N GLY A 240 10.02 -26.24 -1.55
CA GLY A 240 10.07 -27.70 -1.56
C GLY A 240 9.92 -28.28 -2.97
N ILE A 241 9.04 -27.70 -3.79
CA ILE A 241 8.83 -28.06 -5.19
C ILE A 241 10.06 -27.67 -6.01
N GLU A 242 10.57 -26.46 -5.87
CA GLU A 242 11.77 -25.96 -6.57
C GLU A 242 13.00 -26.81 -6.24
N LYS A 243 13.27 -27.05 -4.94
CA LYS A 243 14.38 -27.93 -4.51
C LYS A 243 14.17 -29.38 -4.97
N GLY A 244 12.92 -29.86 -4.98
CA GLY A 244 12.55 -31.19 -5.46
C GLY A 244 12.79 -31.34 -6.97
N ASP A 245 12.43 -30.33 -7.75
CA ASP A 245 12.57 -30.33 -9.20
C ASP A 245 14.03 -30.22 -9.61
N ILE A 246 14.78 -29.26 -9.06
CA ILE A 246 16.24 -29.16 -9.24
C ILE A 246 16.93 -30.48 -8.84
N GLY A 247 16.52 -31.08 -7.71
CA GLY A 247 17.03 -32.39 -7.27
C GLY A 247 16.71 -33.54 -8.22
N GLY A 248 15.52 -33.52 -8.84
CA GLY A 248 15.10 -34.48 -9.87
C GLY A 248 15.89 -34.33 -11.16
N GLN A 249 15.98 -33.10 -11.67
CA GLN A 249 16.75 -32.74 -12.85
C GLN A 249 18.23 -33.12 -12.70
N LYS A 250 18.85 -32.85 -11.54
CA LYS A 250 20.23 -33.29 -11.23
C LYS A 250 20.42 -34.80 -11.35
N LYS A 251 19.52 -35.58 -10.75
CA LYS A 251 19.60 -37.06 -10.80
C LYS A 251 19.49 -37.58 -12.23
N ILE A 252 18.64 -36.97 -13.05
CA ILE A 252 18.48 -37.33 -14.46
C ILE A 252 19.75 -36.95 -15.24
N PHE A 253 20.23 -35.73 -15.07
CA PHE A 253 21.43 -35.22 -15.72
C PHE A 253 22.66 -36.07 -15.39
N ILE A 254 22.90 -36.40 -14.11
CA ILE A 254 23.98 -37.29 -13.67
C ILE A 254 23.87 -38.66 -14.33
N LYS A 255 22.67 -39.26 -14.40
CA LYS A 255 22.46 -40.55 -15.06
C LYS A 255 22.79 -40.47 -16.56
N GLN A 256 22.35 -39.42 -17.25
CA GLN A 256 22.60 -39.23 -18.68
C GLN A 256 24.09 -39.02 -18.97
N LEU A 257 24.73 -38.15 -18.20
CA LEU A 257 26.15 -37.83 -18.35
C LEU A 257 27.04 -39.03 -18.02
N ASN A 258 26.70 -39.80 -16.97
CA ASN A 258 27.40 -41.03 -16.60
C ASN A 258 27.27 -42.12 -17.67
N ARG A 259 26.08 -42.26 -18.28
CA ARG A 259 25.88 -43.20 -19.41
C ARG A 259 26.71 -42.82 -20.64
N LYS A 260 26.88 -41.52 -20.91
CA LYS A 260 27.56 -41.04 -22.12
C LYS A 260 29.08 -41.01 -21.99
N PHE A 261 29.62 -40.66 -20.81
CA PHE A 261 31.06 -40.42 -20.64
C PHE A 261 31.72 -41.13 -19.45
N GLY A 262 30.93 -41.72 -18.55
CA GLY A 262 31.40 -42.19 -17.25
C GLY A 262 31.77 -41.03 -16.32
N LEU A 263 31.27 -41.04 -15.08
CA LEU A 263 31.57 -40.02 -14.06
C LEU A 263 32.34 -40.63 -12.89
N SER A 264 33.34 -39.89 -12.42
CA SER A 264 34.02 -40.14 -11.15
C SER A 264 33.17 -39.65 -9.97
N PRO A 265 33.41 -40.15 -8.75
CA PRO A 265 32.72 -39.69 -7.55
C PRO A 265 32.90 -38.18 -7.27
N GLU A 266 34.02 -37.60 -7.69
CA GLU A 266 34.32 -36.17 -7.52
C GLU A 266 33.48 -35.31 -8.47
N GLU A 267 33.32 -35.74 -9.72
CA GLU A 267 32.49 -35.05 -10.72
C GLU A 267 30.99 -35.09 -10.35
N VAL A 268 30.53 -36.18 -9.75
CA VAL A 268 29.16 -36.28 -9.24
C VAL A 268 28.91 -35.25 -8.14
N LYS A 269 29.85 -35.11 -7.19
CA LYS A 269 29.73 -34.13 -6.09
C LYS A 269 29.65 -32.69 -6.59
N ILE A 270 30.39 -32.35 -7.65
CA ILE A 270 30.37 -31.01 -8.24
C ILE A 270 28.98 -30.66 -8.78
N ILE A 271 28.32 -31.60 -9.46
CA ILE A 271 26.97 -31.42 -10.00
C ILE A 271 25.93 -31.38 -8.88
N GLU A 272 26.08 -32.23 -7.85
CA GLU A 272 25.19 -32.25 -6.69
C GLU A 272 25.22 -30.93 -5.91
N ALA A 273 26.39 -30.28 -5.83
CA ALA A 273 26.58 -28.98 -5.17
C ALA A 273 25.97 -27.79 -5.92
N CYS A 274 25.49 -27.94 -7.16
CA CYS A 274 24.96 -26.85 -7.96
C CYS A 274 23.54 -26.44 -7.53
N GLU A 275 23.33 -25.35 -6.79
CA GLU A 275 21.97 -24.93 -6.38
C GLU A 275 21.22 -24.10 -7.42
N ASN A 276 21.88 -23.72 -8.53
CA ASN A 276 21.31 -22.86 -9.56
C ASN A 276 20.76 -23.68 -10.75
N GLU A 277 19.45 -23.58 -10.99
CA GLU A 277 18.76 -24.29 -12.07
C GLU A 277 19.24 -23.90 -13.47
N VAL A 278 19.53 -22.62 -13.71
CA VAL A 278 19.98 -22.11 -15.01
C VAL A 278 21.32 -22.73 -15.40
N ILE A 279 22.23 -22.93 -14.44
CA ILE A 279 23.53 -23.59 -14.69
C ILE A 279 23.30 -25.05 -15.10
N LEU A 280 22.37 -25.74 -14.44
CA LEU A 280 22.01 -27.12 -14.74
C LEU A 280 21.37 -27.26 -16.12
N GLU A 281 20.55 -26.29 -16.51
CA GLU A 281 19.92 -26.22 -17.83
C GLU A 281 20.95 -26.01 -18.95
N ILE A 282 21.85 -25.03 -18.78
CA ILE A 282 22.96 -24.77 -19.73
C ILE A 282 23.85 -26.01 -19.89
N ALA A 283 24.17 -26.70 -18.80
CA ALA A 283 24.94 -27.94 -18.83
C ALA A 283 24.19 -29.06 -19.57
N SER A 284 22.87 -29.14 -19.38
CA SER A 284 22.00 -30.10 -20.07
C SER A 284 21.94 -29.84 -21.58
N PHE A 285 21.84 -28.58 -22.01
CA PHE A 285 21.89 -28.22 -23.43
C PHE A 285 23.22 -28.61 -24.08
N LYS A 286 24.35 -28.27 -23.44
CA LYS A 286 25.67 -28.66 -23.95
C LYS A 286 25.82 -30.18 -24.09
N LEU A 287 25.25 -30.94 -23.15
CA LEU A 287 25.25 -32.40 -23.21
C LEU A 287 24.48 -32.92 -24.43
N LEU A 288 23.32 -32.32 -24.73
CA LEU A 288 22.47 -32.67 -25.87
C LEU A 288 23.14 -32.29 -27.20
N ASP A 289 23.77 -31.11 -27.27
CA ASP A 289 24.46 -30.60 -28.46
C ASP A 289 25.80 -31.32 -28.76
N GLY A 290 26.15 -32.32 -27.94
CA GLY A 290 27.28 -33.20 -28.22
C GLY A 290 28.64 -32.65 -27.79
N PHE A 291 28.66 -31.63 -26.91
CA PHE A 291 29.91 -31.10 -26.36
C PHE A 291 30.69 -32.17 -25.59
N ALA A 292 32.01 -31.99 -25.51
CA ALA A 292 32.88 -32.91 -24.77
C ALA A 292 32.58 -32.84 -23.27
N LYS A 293 32.86 -33.94 -22.56
CA LYS A 293 32.65 -34.07 -21.10
C LYS A 293 33.20 -32.88 -20.30
N ILE A 294 34.39 -32.40 -20.66
CA ILE A 294 35.07 -31.30 -19.99
C ILE A 294 34.31 -29.96 -20.16
N ASP A 295 33.75 -29.70 -21.34
CA ASP A 295 33.04 -28.45 -21.64
C ASP A 295 31.67 -28.38 -20.94
N VAL A 296 31.04 -29.54 -20.76
CA VAL A 296 29.83 -29.70 -19.97
C VAL A 296 30.14 -29.44 -18.49
N LEU A 297 31.17 -30.10 -17.95
CA LEU A 297 31.57 -29.95 -16.54
C LEU A 297 32.09 -28.54 -16.20
N ASN A 298 32.78 -27.88 -17.13
CA ASN A 298 33.26 -26.50 -16.98
C ASN A 298 32.13 -25.50 -16.72
N THR A 299 30.89 -25.81 -17.12
CA THR A 299 29.71 -24.98 -16.82
C THR A 299 29.50 -24.79 -15.31
N PHE A 300 29.84 -25.80 -14.51
CA PHE A 300 29.73 -25.75 -13.05
C PHE A 300 30.91 -25.02 -12.37
N PHE A 301 32.03 -24.84 -13.08
CA PHE A 301 33.22 -24.15 -12.55
C PHE A 301 33.31 -22.67 -12.94
N THR A 302 32.77 -22.31 -14.10
CA THR A 302 32.90 -20.94 -14.65
C THR A 302 31.99 -19.94 -13.92
N ALA A 303 30.92 -20.41 -13.27
CA ALA A 303 29.95 -19.58 -12.56
C ALA A 303 30.43 -19.10 -11.17
N GLY A 304 31.49 -19.67 -10.60
CA GLY A 304 32.07 -19.21 -9.32
C GLY A 304 32.85 -17.89 -9.40
N LYS A 305 32.88 -17.22 -10.57
CA LYS A 305 33.62 -15.98 -10.82
C LYS A 305 32.74 -14.77 -11.17
N ILE A 306 31.42 -14.89 -11.02
CA ILE A 306 30.49 -13.76 -11.13
C ILE A 306 29.77 -13.61 -9.79
N GLN A 307 30.47 -12.98 -8.83
CA GLN A 307 29.89 -12.29 -7.68
C GLN A 307 30.49 -10.89 -7.65
#